data_AF-A0A518A1M1-F1
#
_entry.id   AF-A0A518A1M1-F1
#
_cell.length_a   1.000
_cell.length_b   1.000
_cell.length_c   1.000
_cell.angle_alpha   90.00
_cell.angle_beta   90.00
_cell.angle_gamma   90.00
#
_symmetry.space_group_name_H-M   'P 1'
#
loop_
_entity.id
_entity.type
_entity.pdbx_description
1 polymer ?
#
loop_
_entity_poly.entity_id
_entity_poly.type
_entity_poly.pdbx_seq_one_letter_code
_entity_poly.pdbx_strand_id
1 'polypeptide(L)'
;MNSPASGSFRLKIRLSAIDEPLYAAWQRWCGDLPFVEVQYGSIFDVAADAIVSPANSFGFMDGGIDRLYLERFGTQLQDRVQAQIRTDHAGELLVGAATLVETGDAEIPWLIAAPTMRVPMPVESTINAFLAARAVFLLIREGVIPAGDYAGQPVRAQVKTVSIPGLGTGVGRLDPVRCAKQVRAAIEDVVLGRFEFPDSTSQIRKRHDRLLGK
;
A
#
# COMPACT_ATOMS: atom_id res chain seq x y z
N MET A 1 18.63 -14.85 -25.91
CA MET A 1 18.67 -14.70 -24.44
C MET A 1 17.27 -14.92 -23.93
N ASN A 2 17.05 -16.05 -23.26
CA ASN A 2 15.72 -16.50 -22.84
C ASN A 2 15.14 -15.53 -21.81
N SER A 3 14.02 -14.90 -22.16
CA SER A 3 13.16 -14.18 -21.23
C SER A 3 12.67 -15.17 -20.17
N PRO A 4 12.88 -14.93 -18.87
CA PRO A 4 12.41 -15.85 -17.86
C PRO A 4 10.88 -15.85 -17.89
N ALA A 5 10.31 -17.06 -17.91
CA ALA A 5 8.88 -17.29 -17.95
C ALA A 5 8.14 -16.37 -16.95
N SER A 6 7.33 -15.47 -17.50
CA SER A 6 6.37 -14.66 -16.78
C SER A 6 5.28 -15.60 -16.23
N GLY A 7 5.58 -16.23 -15.09
CA GLY A 7 4.54 -16.77 -14.23
C GLY A 7 3.70 -15.59 -13.78
N SER A 8 2.52 -15.44 -14.38
CA SER A 8 1.61 -14.31 -14.16
C SER A 8 1.47 -14.03 -12.66
N PHE A 9 1.95 -12.87 -12.24
CA PHE A 9 1.75 -12.32 -10.91
C PHE A 9 0.24 -12.15 -10.68
N ARG A 10 -0.37 -13.08 -9.95
CA ARG A 10 -1.80 -13.07 -9.61
C ARG A 10 -1.96 -12.52 -8.18
N LEU A 11 -2.26 -11.24 -8.10
CA LEU A 11 -2.62 -10.55 -6.86
C LEU A 11 -4.08 -10.13 -6.95
N LYS A 12 -4.88 -10.51 -5.96
CA LYS A 12 -6.21 -9.93 -5.73
C LYS A 12 -6.05 -8.68 -4.84
N ILE A 13 -6.65 -7.58 -5.24
CA ILE A 13 -6.62 -6.33 -4.48
C ILE A 13 -8.01 -6.05 -3.96
N ARG A 14 -8.14 -5.79 -2.66
CA ARG A 14 -9.35 -5.24 -2.08
C ARG A 14 -9.13 -3.78 -1.71
N LEU A 15 -9.99 -2.91 -2.21
CA LEU A 15 -9.97 -1.50 -1.88
C LEU A 15 -11.16 -1.21 -0.95
N SER A 16 -10.87 -0.97 0.32
CA SER A 16 -11.90 -0.77 1.34
C SER A 16 -12.07 0.70 1.67
N ALA A 17 -13.32 1.10 1.92
CA ALA A 17 -13.69 2.45 2.33
C ALA A 17 -14.88 2.39 3.31
N ILE A 18 -14.84 3.22 4.35
CA ILE A 18 -15.94 3.37 5.32
C ILE A 18 -16.82 4.59 5.01
N ASP A 19 -16.33 5.52 4.20
CA ASP A 19 -17.05 6.71 3.74
C ASP A 19 -17.40 6.59 2.26
N GLU A 20 -18.55 7.16 1.89
CA GLU A 20 -19.06 7.09 0.52
C GLU A 20 -18.17 7.81 -0.51
N PRO A 21 -17.61 9.01 -0.25
CA PRO A 21 -16.74 9.67 -1.21
C PRO A 21 -15.56 8.79 -1.68
N LEU A 22 -14.92 8.07 -0.75
CA LEU A 22 -13.84 7.15 -1.07
C LEU A 22 -14.30 5.89 -1.78
N TYR A 23 -15.40 5.29 -1.33
CA TYR A 23 -15.98 4.12 -1.98
C TYR A 23 -16.37 4.41 -3.45
N ALA A 24 -17.07 5.52 -3.69
CA ALA A 24 -17.44 5.96 -5.03
C ALA A 24 -16.21 6.21 -5.92
N ALA A 25 -15.15 6.82 -5.35
CA ALA A 25 -13.90 7.03 -6.07
C ALA A 25 -13.22 5.69 -6.42
N TRP A 26 -13.23 4.71 -5.52
CA TRP A 26 -12.64 3.40 -5.75
C TRP A 26 -13.36 2.69 -6.89
N GLN A 27 -14.69 2.67 -6.84
CA GLN A 27 -15.48 2.05 -7.90
C GLN A 27 -15.25 2.69 -9.25
N ARG A 28 -15.22 4.03 -9.29
CA ARG A 28 -15.06 4.76 -10.55
C ARG A 28 -13.71 4.54 -11.22
N TRP A 29 -12.62 4.48 -10.45
CA TRP A 29 -11.26 4.51 -11.01
C TRP A 29 -10.53 3.16 -10.99
N CYS A 30 -11.01 2.22 -10.19
CA CYS A 30 -10.38 0.91 -10.03
C CYS A 30 -11.35 -0.27 -10.21
N GLY A 31 -12.67 -0.05 -10.13
CA GLY A 31 -13.68 -1.11 -10.19
C GLY A 31 -13.82 -1.80 -11.56
N ASP A 32 -13.22 -1.23 -12.62
CA ASP A 32 -13.14 -1.85 -13.96
C ASP A 32 -12.11 -2.99 -14.03
N LEU A 33 -11.24 -3.14 -13.04
CA LEU A 33 -10.19 -4.15 -13.05
C LEU A 33 -10.69 -5.49 -12.46
N PRO A 34 -10.56 -6.62 -13.20
CA PRO A 34 -11.17 -7.89 -12.80
C PRO A 34 -10.54 -8.53 -11.55
N PHE A 35 -9.36 -8.09 -11.14
CA PHE A 35 -8.66 -8.54 -9.93
C PHE A 35 -8.77 -7.54 -8.77
N VAL A 36 -9.56 -6.47 -8.94
CA VAL A 36 -9.87 -5.50 -7.89
C VAL A 36 -11.30 -5.73 -7.40
N GLU A 37 -11.46 -5.82 -6.10
CA GLU A 37 -12.74 -5.83 -5.41
C GLU A 37 -12.85 -4.54 -4.59
N VAL A 38 -13.90 -3.76 -4.79
CA VAL A 38 -14.15 -2.55 -4.01
C VAL A 38 -15.20 -2.87 -2.96
N GLN A 39 -14.89 -2.54 -1.71
CA GLN A 39 -15.71 -2.87 -0.56
C GLN A 39 -16.13 -1.60 0.17
N TYR A 40 -17.43 -1.45 0.41
CA TYR A 40 -17.95 -0.46 1.35
C TYR A 40 -18.13 -1.11 2.72
N GLY A 41 -17.30 -0.73 3.68
CA GLY A 41 -17.26 -1.35 5.00
C GLY A 41 -15.88 -1.31 5.63
N SER A 42 -15.76 -2.02 6.76
CA SER A 42 -14.48 -2.13 7.44
C SER A 42 -13.53 -2.98 6.61
N ILE A 43 -12.26 -2.57 6.60
CA ILE A 43 -11.18 -3.34 5.98
C ILE A 43 -11.02 -4.75 6.61
N PHE A 44 -11.62 -4.96 7.79
CA PHE A 44 -11.62 -6.21 8.54
C PHE A 44 -12.75 -7.17 8.19
N ASP A 45 -13.78 -6.74 7.46
CA ASP A 45 -14.97 -7.59 7.24
C ASP A 45 -14.66 -8.79 6.31
N VAL A 46 -13.54 -8.76 5.58
CA VAL A 46 -13.14 -9.83 4.67
C VAL A 46 -11.67 -10.18 4.87
N ALA A 47 -11.39 -11.45 5.21
CA ALA A 47 -10.05 -12.00 5.38
C ALA A 47 -9.16 -11.79 4.13
N ALA A 48 -7.91 -11.39 4.34
CA ALA A 48 -6.93 -11.12 3.28
C ALA A 48 -5.53 -11.48 3.78
N ASP A 49 -4.66 -11.99 2.90
CA ASP A 49 -3.31 -12.39 3.31
C ASP A 49 -2.51 -11.21 3.90
N ALA A 50 -2.71 -10.00 3.38
CA ALA A 50 -2.10 -8.79 3.92
C ALA A 50 -3.05 -7.60 3.99
N ILE A 51 -2.78 -6.71 4.93
CA ILE A 51 -3.41 -5.39 5.03
C ILE A 51 -2.38 -4.26 4.94
N VAL A 52 -2.75 -3.12 4.36
CA VAL A 52 -1.86 -1.96 4.25
C VAL A 52 -2.11 -0.96 5.38
N SER A 53 -1.03 -0.56 6.05
CA SER A 53 -1.00 0.57 6.98
C SER A 53 -0.42 1.82 6.32
N PRO A 54 -1.24 2.87 6.08
CA PRO A 54 -0.79 4.15 5.54
C PRO A 54 -0.12 5.02 6.63
N ALA A 55 0.93 4.49 7.26
CA ALA A 55 1.57 5.03 8.46
C ALA A 55 2.33 6.35 8.24
N ASN A 56 2.96 6.82 9.33
CA ASN A 56 4.11 7.72 9.28
C ASN A 56 5.44 6.95 9.13
N SER A 57 6.52 7.66 8.80
CA SER A 57 7.84 7.06 8.55
C SER A 57 8.52 6.39 9.75
N PHE A 58 7.95 6.52 10.96
CA PHE A 58 8.50 5.97 12.20
C PHE A 58 7.64 4.85 12.79
N GLY A 59 6.57 4.44 12.10
CA GLY A 59 5.74 3.31 12.51
C GLY A 59 4.92 3.55 13.78
N PHE A 60 4.67 4.80 14.19
CA PHE A 60 3.68 5.05 15.23
C PHE A 60 2.27 4.80 14.69
N MET A 61 1.46 4.08 15.46
CA MET A 61 0.14 3.56 15.06
C MET A 61 -0.99 4.13 15.92
N ASP A 62 -0.89 5.41 16.30
CA ASP A 62 -1.76 6.09 17.27
C ASP A 62 -2.98 6.81 16.64
N GLY A 63 -3.03 6.91 15.31
CA GLY A 63 -4.04 7.69 14.59
C GLY A 63 -4.83 6.90 13.55
N GLY A 64 -6.07 7.34 13.30
CA GLY A 64 -6.91 6.85 12.20
C GLY A 64 -7.11 5.33 12.23
N ILE A 65 -6.86 4.69 11.08
CA ILE A 65 -7.02 3.23 10.93
C ILE A 65 -5.95 2.44 11.69
N ASP A 66 -4.78 3.02 11.96
CA ASP A 66 -3.68 2.32 12.63
C ASP A 66 -4.03 1.95 14.07
N ARG A 67 -4.85 2.79 14.75
CA ARG A 67 -5.39 2.45 16.06
C ARG A 67 -6.29 1.20 16.02
N LEU A 68 -7.08 1.05 14.96
CA LEU A 68 -7.92 -0.13 14.77
C LEU A 68 -7.09 -1.40 14.51
N TYR A 69 -5.93 -1.26 13.87
CA TYR A 69 -4.97 -2.37 13.75
C TYR A 69 -4.42 -2.80 15.10
N LEU A 70 -4.07 -1.85 15.98
CA LEU A 70 -3.63 -2.20 17.33
C LEU A 70 -4.75 -2.83 18.17
N GLU A 71 -5.98 -2.38 18.01
CA GLU A 71 -7.15 -2.96 18.69
C GLU A 71 -7.40 -4.42 18.25
N ARG A 72 -7.23 -4.74 16.96
CA ARG A 72 -7.40 -6.10 16.45
C ARG A 72 -6.21 -7.01 16.72
N PHE A 73 -5.00 -6.55 16.43
CA PHE A 73 -3.80 -7.38 16.38
C PHE A 73 -2.91 -7.28 17.63
N GLY A 74 -3.24 -6.39 18.55
CA GLY A 74 -2.46 -6.13 19.76
C GLY A 74 -1.36 -5.07 19.58
N THR A 75 -0.92 -4.50 20.70
CA THR A 75 0.07 -3.41 20.72
C THR A 75 1.45 -3.82 20.24
N GLN A 76 1.78 -5.12 20.30
CA GLN A 76 3.06 -5.67 19.84
C GLN A 76 3.26 -5.49 18.32
N LEU A 77 2.19 -5.29 17.57
CA LEU A 77 2.26 -5.00 16.14
C LEU A 77 3.09 -3.74 15.87
N GLN A 78 2.91 -2.68 16.66
CA GLN A 78 3.71 -1.46 16.55
C GLN A 78 5.19 -1.75 16.80
N ASP A 79 5.49 -2.55 17.84
CA ASP A 79 6.87 -2.88 18.19
C ASP A 79 7.56 -3.63 17.06
N ARG A 80 6.86 -4.57 16.39
CA ARG A 80 7.37 -5.28 15.20
C ARG A 80 7.62 -4.32 14.04
N VAL A 81 6.67 -3.44 13.72
CA VAL A 81 6.85 -2.43 12.66
C VAL A 81 8.07 -1.56 12.96
N GLN A 82 8.18 -1.03 14.18
CA GLN A 82 9.29 -0.15 14.53
C GLN A 82 10.64 -0.89 14.59
N ALA A 83 10.67 -2.15 15.04
CA ALA A 83 11.89 -2.97 15.00
C ALA A 83 12.34 -3.16 13.55
N GLN A 84 11.41 -3.47 12.65
CA GLN A 84 11.69 -3.62 11.23
C GLN A 84 12.22 -2.33 10.59
N ILE A 85 11.63 -1.19 10.93
CA ILE A 85 12.08 0.14 10.48
C ILE A 85 13.50 0.45 10.99
N ARG A 86 13.81 0.13 12.25
CA ARG A 86 15.14 0.36 12.83
C ARG A 86 16.21 -0.49 12.15
N THR A 87 15.93 -1.77 11.93
CA THR A 87 16.91 -2.72 11.38
C THR A 87 17.15 -2.49 9.89
N ASP A 88 16.08 -2.40 9.09
CA ASP A 88 16.21 -2.47 7.63
C ASP A 88 16.18 -1.10 6.95
N HIS A 89 15.73 -0.07 7.67
CA HIS A 89 15.53 1.28 7.12
C HIS A 89 16.28 2.36 7.91
N ALA A 90 17.31 1.96 8.69
CA ALA A 90 18.12 2.86 9.49
C ALA A 90 17.30 3.82 10.39
N GLY A 91 16.14 3.36 10.85
CA GLY A 91 15.25 4.11 11.73
C GLY A 91 14.20 5.00 11.04
N GLU A 92 14.16 5.06 9.71
CA GLU A 92 13.15 5.85 8.99
C GLU A 92 12.68 5.16 7.69
N LEU A 93 11.41 4.77 7.64
CA LEU A 93 10.79 4.22 6.44
C LEU A 93 10.29 5.35 5.54
N LEU A 94 11.00 5.63 4.45
CA LEU A 94 10.67 6.75 3.56
C LEU A 94 9.34 6.54 2.83
N VAL A 95 8.65 7.64 2.51
CA VAL A 95 7.50 7.61 1.57
C VAL A 95 7.99 7.09 0.22
N GLY A 96 7.37 6.01 -0.27
CA GLY A 96 7.85 5.27 -1.45
C GLY A 96 8.66 4.02 -1.14
N ALA A 97 8.86 3.70 0.14
CA ALA A 97 9.30 2.39 0.63
C ALA A 97 8.16 1.71 1.42
N ALA A 98 8.25 0.40 1.57
CA ALA A 98 7.32 -0.39 2.35
C ALA A 98 8.06 -1.54 3.04
N THR A 99 7.54 -1.98 4.18
CA THR A 99 8.02 -3.17 4.89
C THR A 99 6.87 -4.04 5.36
N LEU A 100 7.16 -5.30 5.69
CA LEU A 100 6.18 -6.34 6.02
C LEU A 100 6.45 -6.88 7.43
N VAL A 101 5.41 -7.05 8.23
CA VAL A 101 5.49 -7.73 9.53
C VAL A 101 4.32 -8.68 9.74
N GLU A 102 4.52 -9.69 10.59
CA GLU A 102 3.45 -10.59 11.02
C GLU A 102 2.50 -9.88 12.00
N THR A 103 1.20 -10.07 11.79
CA THR A 103 0.17 -9.63 12.74
C THR A 103 -0.01 -10.64 13.87
N GLY A 104 0.13 -11.94 13.58
CA GLY A 104 -0.26 -13.05 14.45
C GLY A 104 -1.75 -13.45 14.34
N ASP A 105 -2.49 -12.86 13.41
CA ASP A 105 -3.91 -13.16 13.13
C ASP A 105 -4.04 -14.18 11.99
N ALA A 106 -4.93 -15.16 12.15
CA ALA A 106 -5.09 -16.25 11.18
C ALA A 106 -5.79 -15.81 9.88
N GLU A 107 -6.65 -14.78 9.94
CA GLU A 107 -7.38 -14.26 8.79
C GLU A 107 -6.62 -13.17 8.05
N ILE A 108 -5.78 -12.41 8.77
CA ILE A 108 -4.94 -11.34 8.22
C ILE A 108 -3.52 -11.48 8.74
N PRO A 109 -2.73 -12.46 8.24
CA PRO A 109 -1.43 -12.81 8.81
C PRO A 109 -0.35 -11.74 8.65
N TRP A 110 -0.50 -10.84 7.67
CA TRP A 110 0.51 -9.84 7.36
C TRP A 110 -0.01 -8.40 7.40
N LEU A 111 0.84 -7.49 7.87
CA LEU A 111 0.68 -6.05 7.70
C LEU A 111 1.84 -5.50 6.89
N ILE A 112 1.51 -4.72 5.86
CA ILE A 112 2.46 -3.93 5.07
C ILE A 112 2.41 -2.49 5.56
N ALA A 113 3.48 -2.02 6.20
CA ALA A 113 3.64 -0.61 6.54
C ALA A 113 4.17 0.15 5.32
N ALA A 114 3.41 1.13 4.84
CA ALA A 114 3.74 1.93 3.66
C ALA A 114 3.43 3.42 3.91
N PRO A 115 4.42 4.21 4.34
CA PRO A 115 4.17 5.56 4.81
C PRO A 115 3.62 6.49 3.73
N THR A 116 2.60 7.26 4.09
CA THR A 116 2.03 8.30 3.22
C THR A 116 2.53 9.70 3.59
N MET A 117 3.27 9.81 4.69
CA MET A 117 3.84 11.04 5.20
C MET A 117 4.99 10.70 6.15
N ARG A 118 5.93 11.63 6.33
CA ARG A 118 7.04 11.42 7.27
C ARG A 118 6.58 11.52 8.71
N VAL A 119 5.84 12.58 9.01
CA VAL A 119 5.15 12.84 10.28
C VAL A 119 3.68 13.09 9.98
N PRO A 120 2.76 12.90 10.95
CA PRO A 120 1.35 13.22 10.78
C PRO A 120 1.14 14.66 10.28
N MET A 121 0.76 14.83 9.01
CA MET A 121 0.57 16.13 8.39
C MET A 121 -0.33 16.04 7.14
N PRO A 122 -0.92 17.17 6.69
CA PRO A 122 -1.62 17.23 5.42
C PRO A 122 -0.67 16.96 4.22
N VAL A 123 -1.17 16.22 3.22
CA VAL A 123 -0.42 15.80 2.01
C VAL A 123 -1.23 15.99 0.72
N GLU A 124 -2.24 16.86 0.73
CA GLU A 124 -3.23 17.02 -0.34
C GLU A 124 -2.59 17.35 -1.70
N SER A 125 -1.46 18.06 -1.68
CA SER A 125 -0.74 18.53 -2.88
C SER A 125 0.41 17.61 -3.32
N THR A 126 0.41 16.35 -2.87
CA THR A 126 1.51 15.41 -3.12
C THR A 126 1.10 14.22 -4.00
N ILE A 127 2.09 13.39 -4.34
CA ILE A 127 1.90 12.08 -4.98
C ILE A 127 2.07 10.92 -3.98
N ASN A 128 1.92 11.18 -2.68
CA ASN A 128 2.32 10.24 -1.64
C ASN A 128 1.49 8.95 -1.64
N ALA A 129 0.20 9.01 -2.02
CA ALA A 129 -0.60 7.79 -2.18
C ALA A 129 -0.08 6.92 -3.33
N PHE A 130 0.37 7.53 -4.43
CA PHE A 130 1.00 6.81 -5.53
C PHE A 130 2.31 6.16 -5.08
N LEU A 131 3.17 6.90 -4.37
CA LEU A 131 4.45 6.39 -3.89
C LEU A 131 4.25 5.22 -2.91
N ALA A 132 3.35 5.36 -1.93
CA ALA A 132 3.02 4.31 -0.98
C ALA A 132 2.45 3.07 -1.67
N ALA A 133 1.42 3.23 -2.53
CA ALA A 133 0.83 2.11 -3.27
C ALA A 133 1.86 1.40 -4.16
N ARG A 134 2.72 2.17 -4.85
CA ARG A 134 3.77 1.61 -5.69
C ARG A 134 4.79 0.81 -4.87
N ALA A 135 5.14 1.28 -3.68
CA ALA A 135 6.01 0.56 -2.76
C ALA A 135 5.39 -0.75 -2.27
N VAL A 136 4.10 -0.74 -1.91
CA VAL A 136 3.34 -1.95 -1.54
C VAL A 136 3.41 -2.99 -2.66
N PHE A 137 3.07 -2.60 -3.90
CA PHE A 137 3.03 -3.55 -5.01
C PHE A 137 4.42 -4.08 -5.37
N LEU A 138 5.46 -3.26 -5.28
CA LEU A 138 6.84 -3.72 -5.48
C LEU A 138 7.29 -4.69 -4.39
N LEU A 139 6.99 -4.38 -3.12
CA LEU A 139 7.28 -5.28 -2.00
C LEU A 139 6.60 -6.63 -2.19
N ILE A 140 5.32 -6.66 -2.60
CA ILE A 140 4.62 -7.91 -2.87
C ILE A 140 5.28 -8.64 -4.06
N ARG A 141 5.55 -7.95 -5.17
CA ARG A 141 6.05 -8.55 -6.41
C ARG A 141 7.48 -9.11 -6.28
N GLU A 142 8.36 -8.39 -5.60
CA GLU A 142 9.82 -8.58 -5.64
C GLU A 142 10.46 -8.75 -4.26
N GLY A 143 9.77 -8.35 -3.20
CA GLY A 143 10.30 -8.38 -1.84
C GLY A 143 10.48 -9.79 -1.30
N VAL A 144 11.31 -9.85 -0.26
CA VAL A 144 11.50 -11.01 0.60
C VAL A 144 11.06 -10.67 2.01
N ILE A 145 10.60 -11.68 2.74
CA ILE A 145 10.17 -11.52 4.13
C ILE A 145 11.42 -11.30 5.00
N PRO A 146 11.50 -10.21 5.78
CA PRO A 146 12.74 -9.81 6.43
C PRO A 146 13.06 -10.61 7.70
N ALA A 147 12.04 -11.09 8.42
CA ALA A 147 12.19 -11.73 9.73
C ALA A 147 11.06 -12.73 9.99
N GLY A 148 11.18 -13.50 11.08
CA GLY A 148 10.21 -14.51 11.49
C GLY A 148 10.39 -15.86 10.80
N ASP A 149 9.40 -16.74 10.93
CA ASP A 149 9.48 -18.13 10.45
C ASP A 149 9.53 -18.22 8.91
N TYR A 150 9.09 -17.16 8.23
CA TYR A 150 9.09 -17.07 6.77
C TYR A 150 10.25 -16.25 6.21
N ALA A 151 11.24 -15.88 7.03
CA ALA A 151 12.38 -15.07 6.62
C ALA A 151 13.07 -15.62 5.35
N GLY A 152 13.39 -14.73 4.43
CA GLY A 152 14.01 -15.06 3.14
C GLY A 152 13.06 -15.62 2.07
N GLN A 153 11.81 -15.94 2.41
CA GLN A 153 10.82 -16.36 1.42
C GLN A 153 10.30 -15.14 0.62
N PRO A 154 9.90 -15.32 -0.65
CA PRO A 154 9.31 -14.25 -1.44
C PRO A 154 7.96 -13.79 -0.86
N VAL A 155 7.72 -12.48 -0.75
CA VAL A 155 6.45 -11.93 -0.23
C VAL A 155 5.27 -12.42 -1.07
N ARG A 156 5.39 -12.42 -2.40
CA ARG A 156 4.37 -13.00 -3.32
C ARG A 156 4.02 -14.46 -3.05
N ALA A 157 4.83 -15.23 -2.33
CA ALA A 157 4.49 -16.60 -1.96
C ALA A 157 3.43 -16.62 -0.85
N GLN A 158 3.51 -15.66 0.08
CA GLN A 158 2.63 -15.54 1.25
C GLN A 158 1.45 -14.59 1.01
N VAL A 159 1.59 -13.59 0.12
CA VAL A 159 0.57 -12.56 -0.12
C VAL A 159 -0.02 -12.73 -1.52
N LYS A 160 -1.23 -13.29 -1.60
CA LYS A 160 -2.04 -13.43 -2.83
C LYS A 160 -3.22 -12.46 -2.86
N THR A 161 -3.65 -11.99 -1.69
CA THR A 161 -4.69 -10.97 -1.52
C THR A 161 -4.20 -9.86 -0.60
N VAL A 162 -4.31 -8.61 -1.03
CA VAL A 162 -3.99 -7.44 -0.20
C VAL A 162 -5.20 -6.53 -0.05
N SER A 163 -5.49 -6.12 1.17
CA SER A 163 -6.53 -5.13 1.49
C SER A 163 -5.91 -3.75 1.73
N ILE A 164 -6.43 -2.72 1.06
CA ILE A 164 -5.86 -1.37 1.03
C ILE A 164 -6.94 -0.35 1.42
N PRO A 165 -6.72 0.47 2.46
CA PRO A 165 -7.61 1.56 2.82
C PRO A 165 -7.33 2.82 1.97
N GLY A 166 -8.01 3.93 2.27
CA GLY A 166 -7.63 5.24 1.76
C GLY A 166 -6.20 5.62 2.17
N LEU A 167 -5.32 5.82 1.19
CA LEU A 167 -3.92 6.20 1.44
C LEU A 167 -3.80 7.72 1.57
N GLY A 168 -3.61 8.21 2.79
CA GLY A 168 -3.45 9.65 3.07
C GLY A 168 -4.76 10.44 3.06
N THR A 169 -5.92 9.79 3.00
CA THR A 169 -7.25 10.45 2.96
C THR A 169 -7.76 10.89 4.34
N GLY A 170 -7.22 10.31 5.42
CA GLY A 170 -7.54 10.69 6.81
C GLY A 170 -6.75 11.92 7.26
N VAL A 171 -5.76 11.72 8.14
CA VAL A 171 -4.88 12.80 8.65
C VAL A 171 -4.24 13.61 7.52
N GLY A 172 -3.90 12.92 6.42
CA GLY A 172 -3.29 13.53 5.24
C GLY A 172 -4.22 14.36 4.36
N ARG A 173 -5.55 14.30 4.59
CA ARG A 173 -6.58 15.06 3.87
C ARG A 173 -6.57 14.94 2.35
N LEU A 174 -5.88 13.93 1.81
CA LEU A 174 -5.82 13.72 0.37
C LEU A 174 -7.25 13.48 -0.15
N ASP A 175 -7.61 14.23 -1.19
CA ASP A 175 -8.91 14.08 -1.85
C ASP A 175 -9.13 12.61 -2.28
N PRO A 176 -10.29 12.01 -2.00
CA PRO A 176 -10.58 10.62 -2.35
C PRO A 176 -10.39 10.28 -3.83
N VAL A 177 -10.79 11.17 -4.74
CA VAL A 177 -10.61 10.96 -6.19
C VAL A 177 -9.13 11.00 -6.57
N ARG A 178 -8.35 11.91 -5.99
CA ARG A 178 -6.89 11.97 -6.19
C ARG A 178 -6.21 10.73 -5.65
N CYS A 179 -6.60 10.25 -4.47
CA CYS A 179 -6.09 8.99 -3.94
C CYS A 179 -6.38 7.81 -4.88
N ALA A 180 -7.60 7.73 -5.43
CA ALA A 180 -8.03 6.63 -6.30
C ALA A 180 -7.18 6.57 -7.57
N LYS A 181 -7.00 7.73 -8.21
CA LYS A 181 -6.19 7.88 -9.42
C LYS A 181 -4.72 7.55 -9.16
N GLN A 182 -4.19 7.94 -8.01
CA GLN A 182 -2.81 7.65 -7.64
C GLN A 182 -2.59 6.16 -7.36
N VAL A 183 -3.51 5.50 -6.66
CA VAL A 183 -3.48 4.04 -6.47
C VAL A 183 -3.63 3.32 -7.81
N ARG A 184 -4.57 3.75 -8.68
CA ARG A 184 -4.75 3.22 -10.03
C ARG A 184 -3.45 3.28 -10.84
N ALA A 185 -2.77 4.41 -10.85
CA ALA A 185 -1.50 4.55 -11.56
C ALA A 185 -0.43 3.57 -11.04
N ALA A 186 -0.37 3.32 -9.72
CA ALA A 186 0.55 2.34 -9.15
C ALA A 186 0.18 0.89 -9.54
N ILE A 187 -1.11 0.56 -9.59
CA ILE A 187 -1.60 -0.74 -10.09
C ILE A 187 -1.17 -0.92 -11.55
N GLU A 188 -1.39 0.09 -12.40
CA GLU A 188 -1.00 0.04 -13.81
C GLU A 188 0.50 -0.18 -13.98
N ASP A 189 1.31 0.56 -13.24
CA ASP A 189 2.77 0.47 -13.32
C ASP A 189 3.31 -0.89 -12.92
N VAL A 190 2.87 -1.39 -11.75
CA VAL A 190 3.54 -2.51 -11.08
C VAL A 190 2.81 -3.82 -11.33
N VAL A 191 1.50 -3.83 -11.15
CA VAL A 191 0.67 -5.05 -11.21
C VAL A 191 0.39 -5.42 -12.67
N LEU A 192 0.04 -4.43 -13.50
CA LEU A 192 -0.22 -4.63 -14.93
C LEU A 192 1.05 -4.51 -15.79
N GLY A 193 2.18 -4.09 -15.22
CA GLY A 193 3.45 -3.97 -15.93
C GLY A 193 3.44 -2.91 -17.04
N ARG A 194 2.62 -1.86 -16.91
CA ARG A 194 2.45 -0.80 -17.91
C ARG A 194 3.36 0.40 -17.70
N PHE A 195 4.35 0.29 -16.81
CA PHE A 195 5.34 1.34 -16.64
C PHE A 195 6.26 1.42 -17.87
N GLU A 196 6.24 2.55 -18.55
CA GLU A 196 7.18 2.86 -19.63
C GLU A 196 8.27 3.81 -19.10
N PHE A 197 9.52 3.50 -19.41
CA PHE A 197 10.64 4.37 -19.02
C PHE A 197 10.60 5.67 -19.84
N PRO A 198 10.71 6.84 -19.20
CA PRO A 198 10.58 8.11 -19.89
C PRO A 198 11.82 8.44 -20.73
N ASP A 199 11.62 8.98 -21.92
CA ASP A 199 12.67 9.47 -22.83
C ASP A 199 13.15 10.88 -22.47
N SER A 200 12.41 11.60 -21.63
CA SER A 200 12.75 12.98 -21.27
C SER A 200 12.17 13.43 -19.93
N THR A 201 12.77 14.48 -19.36
CA THR A 201 12.27 15.16 -18.15
C THR A 201 10.88 15.79 -18.36
N SER A 202 10.53 16.16 -19.59
CA SER A 202 9.19 16.67 -19.93
C SER A 202 8.11 15.59 -19.76
N GLN A 203 8.37 14.37 -20.21
CA GLN A 203 7.45 13.24 -20.01
C GLN A 203 7.29 12.92 -18.51
N ILE A 204 8.38 12.95 -17.74
CA ILE A 204 8.34 12.79 -16.27
C ILE A 204 7.44 13.86 -15.65
N ARG A 205 7.64 15.13 -16.01
CA ARG A 205 6.87 16.25 -15.48
C ARG A 205 5.38 16.12 -15.82
N LYS A 206 5.04 15.81 -17.07
CA LYS A 206 3.66 15.61 -17.53
C LYS A 206 2.96 14.50 -16.75
N ARG A 207 3.67 13.40 -16.48
CA ARG A 207 3.16 12.29 -15.67
C ARG A 207 2.94 12.70 -14.21
N HIS A 208 3.90 13.41 -13.63
CA HIS A 208 3.80 13.93 -12.26
C HIS A 208 2.60 14.89 -12.11
N ASP A 209 2.43 15.83 -13.04
CA ASP A 209 1.31 16.78 -13.03
C ASP A 209 -0.04 16.07 -13.16
N ARG A 210 -0.13 15.00 -13.96
CA ARG A 210 -1.33 14.14 -14.03
C ARG A 210 -1.65 13.46 -12.70
N LEU A 211 -0.65 12.98 -11.95
CA LEU A 211 -0.84 12.39 -10.62
C LEU A 211 -1.32 13.42 -9.59
N LEU A 212 -0.96 14.70 -9.77
CA LEU A 212 -1.47 15.82 -9.00
C LEU A 212 -2.86 16.30 -9.47
N GLY A 213 -3.37 15.80 -10.61
CA GLY A 213 -4.63 16.23 -11.20
C GLY A 213 -4.57 17.64 -11.83
N LYS A 214 -3.40 18.02 -12.35
CA LYS A 214 -3.18 19.26 -13.12
C LYS A 214 -3.33 19.03 -14.62
#